data_AF-S8F1T2-F1
#
_entry.id   AF-S8F1T2-F1
#
_cell.length_a   1.000
_cell.length_b   1.000
_cell.length_c   1.000
_cell.angle_alpha   90.00
_cell.angle_beta   90.00
_cell.angle_gamma   90.00
#
_symmetry.space_group_name_H-M   'P 1'
#
loop_
_entity.id
_entity.type
_entity.pdbx_description
1 polymer ?
#
loop_
_entity_poly.entity_id
_entity_poly.type
_entity_poly.pdbx_seq_one_letter_code
_entity_poly.pdbx_strand_id
1 'polypeptide(L)'
;NVSGYVVTPFWKGLPHTNIHGCVTPDVLHQLYQGVFKHILEWCQEAMDVAELDARIHCLPPAFSTRHFKNGISALSQVSGSERKDIARILLGCLVGRIPHELMLTFRSLLDFIYISQYPTHDDITLSYLEDALKVYHKNKKILKTLGI
;
A
#
# COMPACT_ATOMS: atom_id res chain seq x y z
N ASN A 1 -18.56 2.36 16.89
CA ASN A 1 -18.58 3.65 16.15
C ASN A 1 -19.50 3.54 14.97
N VAL A 2 -20.75 3.94 15.16
CA VAL A 2 -21.70 4.14 14.06
C VAL A 2 -21.19 5.36 13.29
N SER A 3 -20.86 5.19 12.01
CA SER A 3 -20.62 6.32 11.12
C SER A 3 -21.89 7.18 11.12
N GLY A 4 -21.89 8.28 11.87
CA GLY A 4 -23.01 9.19 11.93
C GLY A 4 -23.10 9.94 10.62
N TYR A 5 -24.06 9.59 9.76
CA TYR A 5 -24.31 10.38 8.57
C TYR A 5 -24.76 11.78 9.02
N VAL A 6 -24.09 12.82 8.51
CA VAL A 6 -24.38 14.21 8.86
C VAL A 6 -25.42 14.72 7.85
N VAL A 7 -26.69 14.76 8.27
CA VAL A 7 -27.84 15.22 7.45
C VAL A 7 -27.60 16.62 6.87
N THR A 8 -26.93 17.48 7.63
CA THR A 8 -26.62 18.87 7.26
C THR A 8 -25.12 19.09 7.39
N PRO A 9 -24.33 18.83 6.34
CA PRO A 9 -22.89 18.96 6.43
C PRO A 9 -22.49 20.42 6.68
N PHE A 10 -21.36 20.65 7.37
CA PHE A 10 -20.91 22.01 7.70
C PHE A 10 -20.69 22.89 6.46
N TRP A 11 -20.35 22.27 5.33
CA TRP A 11 -20.14 22.95 4.03
C TRP A 11 -21.43 23.28 3.27
N LYS A 12 -22.63 22.94 3.79
CA LYS A 12 -23.92 23.24 3.11
C LYS A 12 -24.10 24.72 2.78
N GLY A 13 -23.58 25.61 3.63
CA GLY A 13 -23.66 27.07 3.45
C GLY A 13 -22.56 27.67 2.59
N LEU A 14 -21.73 26.85 1.92
CA LEU A 14 -20.59 27.30 1.10
C LEU A 14 -20.92 27.09 -0.39
N PRO A 15 -21.74 27.95 -1.03
CA PRO A 15 -22.28 27.70 -2.38
C PRO A 15 -21.23 27.70 -3.49
N HIS A 16 -20.03 28.22 -3.23
CA HIS A 16 -18.93 28.29 -4.19
C HIS A 16 -17.76 27.36 -3.86
N THR A 17 -17.87 26.54 -2.79
CA THR A 17 -16.81 25.62 -2.38
C THR A 17 -17.13 24.21 -2.85
N ASN A 18 -16.34 23.69 -3.78
CA ASN A 18 -16.38 22.26 -4.10
C ASN A 18 -15.60 21.49 -3.03
N ILE A 19 -16.29 21.05 -1.98
CA ILE A 19 -15.68 20.31 -0.87
C ILE A 19 -14.91 19.06 -1.34
N HIS A 20 -15.36 18.41 -2.42
CA HIS A 20 -14.69 17.23 -2.97
C HIS A 20 -13.32 17.57 -3.58
N GLY A 21 -13.12 18.80 -4.05
CA GLY A 21 -11.81 19.28 -4.50
C GLY A 21 -10.92 19.77 -3.35
N CYS A 22 -11.49 20.05 -2.17
CA CYS A 22 -10.74 20.48 -0.99
C CYS A 22 -10.21 19.30 -0.17
N VAL A 23 -10.81 18.11 -0.30
CA VAL A 23 -10.33 16.90 0.35
C VAL A 23 -9.12 16.40 -0.44
N THR A 24 -7.92 16.79 0.00
CA THR A 24 -6.70 16.27 -0.58
C THR A 24 -6.50 14.80 -0.19
N PRO A 25 -5.98 13.98 -1.11
CA PRO A 25 -5.66 12.59 -0.80
C PRO A 25 -4.61 12.51 0.30
N ASP A 26 -4.87 11.71 1.33
CA ASP A 26 -3.92 11.45 2.42
C ASP A 26 -3.21 10.11 2.21
N VAL A 27 -1.89 10.15 2.25
CA VAL A 27 -1.02 8.97 2.08
C VAL A 27 -1.31 7.92 3.14
N LEU A 28 -1.54 8.32 4.39
CA LEU A 28 -1.74 7.34 5.46
C LEU A 28 -3.04 6.55 5.25
N HIS A 29 -4.17 7.23 5.11
CA HIS A 29 -5.49 6.60 5.06
C HIS A 29 -5.79 5.99 3.70
N GLN A 30 -5.48 6.68 2.60
CA GLN A 30 -5.84 6.18 1.27
C GLN A 30 -4.82 5.16 0.77
N LEU A 31 -3.53 5.44 0.93
CA LEU A 31 -2.48 4.58 0.38
C LEU A 31 -2.07 3.48 1.36
N TYR A 32 -1.70 3.78 2.59
CA TYR A 32 -1.24 2.73 3.53
C TYR A 32 -2.37 1.92 4.18
N GLN A 33 -3.44 2.58 4.62
CA GLN A 33 -4.59 1.90 5.25
C GLN A 33 -5.63 1.40 4.23
N GLY A 34 -5.68 2.02 3.05
CA GLY A 34 -6.50 1.55 1.92
C GLY A 34 -5.74 0.54 1.05
N VAL A 35 -4.91 1.02 0.12
CA VAL A 35 -4.28 0.18 -0.92
C VAL A 35 -3.29 -0.85 -0.36
N PHE A 36 -2.33 -0.42 0.45
CA PHE A 36 -1.27 -1.30 0.97
C PHE A 36 -1.81 -2.37 1.91
N LYS A 37 -2.92 -2.09 2.61
CA LYS A 37 -3.63 -3.10 3.40
C LYS A 37 -3.99 -4.30 2.52
N HIS A 38 -4.57 -4.05 1.35
CA HIS A 38 -4.93 -5.11 0.40
C HIS A 38 -3.70 -5.80 -0.17
N ILE A 39 -2.61 -5.09 -0.46
CA ILE A 39 -1.35 -5.72 -0.88
C ILE A 39 -0.90 -6.78 0.14
N LEU A 40 -0.98 -6.50 1.45
CA LEU A 40 -0.61 -7.48 2.47
C LEU A 40 -1.56 -8.67 2.55
N GLU A 41 -2.86 -8.44 2.40
CA GLU A 41 -3.88 -9.50 2.32
C GLU A 41 -3.60 -10.42 1.12
N TRP A 42 -3.40 -9.82 -0.06
CA TRP A 42 -3.07 -10.52 -1.30
C TRP A 42 -1.75 -11.29 -1.24
N CYS A 43 -0.76 -10.78 -0.52
CA CYS A 43 0.49 -11.53 -0.30
C CYS A 43 0.23 -12.80 0.52
N GLN A 44 -0.60 -12.73 1.56
CA GLN A 44 -0.94 -13.89 2.40
C GLN A 44 -1.81 -14.92 1.67
N GLU A 45 -2.50 -14.52 0.60
CA GLU A 45 -3.21 -15.44 -0.29
C GLU A 45 -2.31 -16.03 -1.38
N ALA A 46 -1.36 -15.24 -1.90
CA ALA A 46 -0.45 -15.65 -2.96
C ALA A 46 0.68 -16.57 -2.49
N MET A 47 1.00 -16.57 -1.20
CA MET A 47 1.98 -17.45 -0.59
C MET A 47 1.57 -17.84 0.82
N ASP A 48 2.11 -18.96 1.31
CA ASP A 48 1.86 -19.41 2.67
C ASP A 48 2.28 -18.36 3.72
N VAL A 49 1.44 -18.15 4.73
CA VAL A 49 1.65 -17.13 5.76
C VAL A 49 2.89 -17.45 6.61
N ALA A 50 3.11 -18.73 6.94
CA ALA A 50 4.27 -19.13 7.74
C ALA A 50 5.56 -18.96 6.94
N GLU A 51 5.53 -19.21 5.62
CA GLU A 51 6.65 -18.88 4.74
C GLU A 51 6.94 -17.37 4.73
N LEU A 52 5.92 -16.51 4.59
CA LEU A 52 6.13 -15.06 4.58
C LEU A 52 6.78 -14.58 5.88
N ASP A 53 6.27 -15.05 7.02
CA ASP A 53 6.84 -14.74 8.34
C ASP A 53 8.26 -15.27 8.50
N ALA A 54 8.56 -16.49 8.04
CA ALA A 54 9.91 -17.05 8.09
C ALA A 54 10.90 -16.21 7.27
N ARG A 55 10.50 -15.72 6.09
CA ARG A 55 11.34 -14.83 5.28
C ARG A 55 11.54 -13.47 5.92
N ILE A 56 10.51 -12.91 6.54
CA ILE A 56 10.60 -11.64 7.29
C ILE A 56 11.53 -11.79 8.51
N HIS A 57 11.43 -12.91 9.24
CA HIS A 57 12.31 -13.23 10.37
C HIS A 57 13.78 -13.32 9.93
N CYS A 58 14.06 -13.91 8.77
CA CYS A 58 15.42 -14.10 8.26
C CYS A 58 16.09 -12.83 7.72
N LEU A 59 15.36 -11.71 7.62
CA LEU A 59 15.97 -10.46 7.16
C LEU A 59 17.00 -9.94 8.18
N PRO A 60 18.21 -9.55 7.72
CA PRO A 60 19.16 -8.91 8.61
C PRO A 60 18.59 -7.58 9.12
N PRO A 61 18.99 -7.13 10.33
CA PRO A 61 18.68 -5.79 10.79
C PRO A 61 19.11 -4.73 9.76
N ALA A 62 18.20 -3.83 9.41
CA ALA A 62 18.46 -2.73 8.49
C ALA A 62 18.27 -1.39 9.21
N PHE A 63 19.06 -0.38 8.82
CA PHE A 63 18.87 0.96 9.34
C PHE A 63 17.48 1.48 8.95
N SER A 64 16.87 2.27 9.85
CA SER A 64 15.56 2.91 9.67
C SER A 64 14.38 2.01 9.32
N THR A 65 14.50 0.69 9.55
CA THR A 65 13.43 -0.29 9.34
C THR A 65 13.27 -1.17 10.57
N ARG A 66 12.02 -1.37 11.02
CA ARG A 66 11.74 -2.28 12.13
C ARG A 66 12.07 -3.73 11.77
N HIS A 67 12.72 -4.44 12.68
CA HIS A 67 12.89 -5.88 12.58
C HIS A 67 11.71 -6.62 13.21
N PHE A 68 11.05 -7.48 12.42
CA PHE A 68 9.85 -8.22 12.80
C PHE A 68 10.23 -9.65 13.21
N LYS A 69 10.70 -9.81 14.44
CA LYS A 69 11.21 -11.09 14.98
C LYS A 69 10.21 -12.25 14.95
N ASN A 70 8.91 -11.98 14.93
CA ASN A 70 7.87 -13.01 14.90
C ASN A 70 7.05 -12.95 13.60
N GLY A 71 7.63 -12.37 12.54
CA GLY A 71 6.89 -12.05 11.32
C GLY A 71 5.85 -10.94 11.54
N ILE A 72 4.88 -10.87 10.63
CA ILE A 72 3.82 -9.85 10.62
C ILE A 72 2.43 -10.43 10.90
N SER A 73 2.23 -11.75 10.77
CA SER A 73 0.92 -12.37 11.02
C SER A 73 0.46 -12.24 12.48
N ALA A 74 1.40 -12.19 13.42
CA ALA A 74 1.13 -12.05 14.86
C ALA A 74 0.74 -10.62 15.27
N LEU A 75 0.83 -9.63 14.37
CA LEU A 75 0.53 -8.24 14.69
C LEU A 75 -0.99 -8.03 14.74
N SER A 76 -1.53 -7.91 15.95
CA SER A 76 -2.87 -7.34 16.15
C SER A 76 -2.79 -5.81 16.10
N GLN A 77 -3.62 -5.19 15.26
CA GLN A 77 -3.67 -3.72 15.07
C GLN A 77 -2.38 -3.07 14.52
N VAL A 78 -2.06 -3.33 13.25
CA VAL A 78 -0.89 -2.73 12.58
C VAL A 78 -1.01 -1.21 12.45
N SER A 79 -0.09 -0.49 13.10
CA SER A 79 0.03 0.97 13.07
C SER A 79 0.50 1.50 11.72
N GLY A 80 0.37 2.82 11.50
CA GLY A 80 0.84 3.47 10.28
C GLY A 80 2.35 3.37 10.07
N SER A 81 3.14 3.45 11.14
CA SER A 81 4.61 3.26 11.08
C SER A 81 4.97 1.82 10.77
N GLU A 82 4.30 0.85 11.37
CA GLU A 82 4.51 -0.57 11.05
C GLU A 82 4.18 -0.88 9.59
N ARG A 83 3.09 -0.33 9.04
CA ARG A 83 2.77 -0.46 7.60
C ARG A 83 3.90 0.07 6.72
N LYS A 84 4.48 1.21 7.07
CA LYS A 84 5.62 1.80 6.34
C LYS A 84 6.84 0.89 6.39
N ASP A 85 7.15 0.32 7.55
CA ASP A 85 8.27 -0.61 7.71
C ASP A 85 8.06 -1.91 6.95
N ILE A 86 6.85 -2.48 6.99
CA ILE A 86 6.51 -3.69 6.24
C ILE A 86 6.63 -3.42 4.73
N ALA A 87 6.15 -2.28 4.24
CA ALA A 87 6.23 -1.91 2.83
C ALA A 87 7.68 -1.93 2.30
N ARG A 88 8.65 -1.50 3.11
CA ARG A 88 10.08 -1.44 2.75
C ARG A 88 10.70 -2.81 2.51
N ILE A 89 10.24 -3.82 3.24
CA ILE A 89 10.82 -5.17 3.20
C ILE A 89 10.04 -6.15 2.33
N LEU A 90 8.76 -5.86 2.08
CA LEU A 90 7.79 -6.82 1.54
C LEU A 90 8.29 -7.47 0.24
N LEU A 91 8.71 -6.69 -0.76
CA LEU A 91 9.11 -7.24 -2.06
C LEU A 91 10.27 -8.22 -1.96
N GLY A 92 11.25 -7.94 -1.08
CA GLY A 92 12.38 -8.84 -0.84
C GLY A 92 11.91 -10.21 -0.32
N CYS A 93 10.89 -10.21 0.52
CA CYS A 93 10.27 -11.43 1.04
C CYS A 93 9.40 -12.18 0.01
N LEU A 94 9.10 -11.59 -1.15
CA LEU A 94 8.27 -12.23 -2.19
C LEU A 94 9.11 -12.84 -3.32
N VAL A 95 10.38 -12.45 -3.46
CA VAL A 95 11.26 -12.87 -4.58
C VAL A 95 11.32 -14.39 -4.68
N GLY A 96 11.03 -14.93 -5.86
CA GLY A 96 11.09 -16.37 -6.14
C GLY A 96 9.95 -17.20 -5.52
N ARG A 97 8.95 -16.59 -4.88
CA ARG A 97 7.79 -17.30 -4.30
C ARG A 97 6.47 -16.98 -5.00
N ILE A 98 6.39 -15.83 -5.68
CA ILE A 98 5.20 -15.42 -6.44
C ILE A 98 5.49 -15.26 -7.94
N PRO A 99 4.47 -15.33 -8.82
CA PRO A 99 4.63 -15.05 -10.24
C PRO A 99 5.20 -13.66 -10.51
N HIS A 100 5.99 -13.52 -11.56
CA HIS A 100 6.62 -12.26 -11.94
C HIS A 100 5.59 -11.12 -12.18
N GLU A 101 4.45 -11.42 -12.82
CA GLU A 101 3.38 -10.43 -13.04
C GLU A 101 2.77 -9.93 -11.71
N LEU A 102 2.65 -10.80 -10.71
CA LEU A 102 2.18 -10.40 -9.39
C LEU A 102 3.21 -9.52 -8.68
N MET A 103 4.50 -9.87 -8.80
CA MET A 103 5.60 -9.04 -8.31
C MET A 103 5.56 -7.63 -8.92
N LEU A 104 5.36 -7.51 -10.24
CA LEU A 104 5.22 -6.21 -10.90
C LEU A 104 3.97 -5.45 -10.44
N THR A 105 2.87 -6.16 -10.19
CA THR A 105 1.63 -5.57 -9.67
C THR A 105 1.85 -4.93 -8.28
N PHE A 106 2.52 -5.64 -7.37
CA PHE A 106 2.81 -5.09 -6.03
C PHE A 106 3.90 -4.02 -6.07
N ARG A 107 4.96 -4.22 -6.87
CA ARG A 107 6.04 -3.23 -7.02
C ARG A 107 5.52 -1.90 -7.51
N SER A 108 4.69 -1.91 -8.55
CA SER A 108 4.14 -0.68 -9.12
C SER A 108 3.26 0.10 -8.16
N LEU A 109 2.44 -0.58 -7.35
CA LEU A 109 1.70 0.09 -6.28
C LEU A 109 2.62 0.68 -5.22
N LEU A 110 3.67 -0.05 -4.80
CA LEU A 110 4.65 0.48 -3.84
C LEU A 110 5.42 1.68 -4.40
N ASP A 111 5.81 1.65 -5.68
CA ASP A 111 6.44 2.79 -6.35
C ASP A 111 5.52 4.02 -6.31
N PHE A 112 4.24 3.85 -6.64
CA PHE A 112 3.26 4.94 -6.53
C PHE A 112 3.17 5.51 -5.11
N ILE A 113 3.13 4.63 -4.10
CA ILE A 113 3.08 5.03 -2.68
C ILE A 113 4.34 5.81 -2.26
N TYR A 114 5.52 5.41 -2.73
CA TYR A 114 6.76 6.10 -2.38
C TYR A 114 6.93 7.42 -3.11
N ILE A 115 6.61 7.47 -4.40
CA ILE A 115 6.74 8.69 -5.20
C ILE A 115 5.73 9.75 -4.72
N SER A 116 4.49 9.37 -4.43
CA SER A 116 3.45 10.30 -3.93
C SER A 116 3.78 10.96 -2.58
N GLN A 117 4.82 10.50 -1.89
CA GLN A 117 5.31 11.09 -0.65
C GLN A 117 6.39 12.17 -0.88
N TYR A 118 6.74 12.47 -2.13
CA TYR A 118 7.66 13.56 -2.41
C TYR A 118 7.04 14.89 -1.95
N PRO A 119 7.86 15.80 -1.38
CA PRO A 119 7.35 17.06 -0.85
C PRO A 119 6.76 17.96 -1.95
N THR A 120 7.27 17.84 -3.17
CA THR A 120 6.79 18.53 -4.36
C THR A 120 6.95 17.65 -5.59
N HIS A 121 6.13 17.90 -6.60
CA HIS A 121 6.20 17.23 -7.89
C HIS A 121 6.42 18.23 -9.03
N ASP A 122 7.18 17.79 -10.00
CA ASP A 122 7.34 18.38 -11.33
C ASP A 122 6.75 17.43 -12.39
N ASP A 123 6.74 17.84 -13.65
CA ASP A 123 6.16 17.03 -14.75
C ASP A 123 6.84 15.66 -14.88
N ILE A 124 8.11 15.55 -14.51
CA ILE A 124 8.90 14.31 -14.55
C ILE A 124 8.44 13.36 -13.44
N THR A 125 8.35 13.82 -12.20
CA THR A 125 7.93 12.97 -11.08
C THR A 125 6.44 12.62 -11.15
N LEU A 126 5.62 13.47 -11.78
CA LEU A 126 4.25 13.12 -12.14
C LEU A 126 4.22 11.99 -13.18
N SER A 127 5.09 12.02 -14.19
CA SER A 127 5.16 10.93 -15.17
C SER A 127 5.54 9.60 -14.52
N TYR A 128 6.39 9.60 -13.48
CA TYR A 128 6.70 8.38 -12.72
C TYR A 128 5.47 7.78 -12.01
N LEU A 129 4.57 8.61 -11.48
CA LEU A 129 3.31 8.15 -10.90
C LEU A 129 2.39 7.53 -11.96
N GLU A 130 2.28 8.17 -13.12
CA GLU A 130 1.51 7.62 -14.24
C GLU A 130 2.06 6.29 -14.71
N ASP A 131 3.39 6.18 -14.83
CA ASP A 131 4.05 4.97 -15.29
C ASP A 131 3.88 3.83 -14.29
N ALA A 132 3.95 4.11 -12.99
CA ALA A 132 3.61 3.15 -11.95
C ALA A 132 2.16 2.63 -12.14
N LEU A 133 1.18 3.51 -12.36
CA LEU A 133 -0.20 3.08 -12.61
C LEU A 133 -0.37 2.32 -13.93
N LYS A 134 0.36 2.68 -14.99
CA LYS A 134 0.36 1.92 -16.27
C LYS A 134 0.88 0.50 -16.05
N VAL A 135 1.98 0.34 -15.30
CA VAL A 135 2.51 -0.99 -14.95
C VAL A 135 1.50 -1.78 -14.11
N TYR A 136 0.88 -1.15 -13.11
CA TYR A 136 -0.17 -1.81 -12.32
C TYR A 136 -1.33 -2.27 -13.20
N HIS A 137 -1.89 -1.40 -14.05
CA HIS A 137 -3.02 -1.75 -14.90
C HIS A 137 -2.71 -2.81 -15.95
N LYS A 138 -1.47 -2.85 -16.45
CA LYS A 138 -1.00 -3.90 -17.35
C LYS A 138 -0.97 -5.28 -16.67
N ASN A 139 -0.62 -5.36 -15.39
CA ASN A 139 -0.38 -6.63 -14.69
C ASN A 139 -1.52 -7.08 -13.76
N LYS A 140 -2.37 -6.16 -13.25
CA LYS A 140 -3.39 -6.44 -12.21
C LYS A 140 -4.37 -7.59 -12.51
N LYS A 141 -4.50 -8.00 -13.77
CA LYS A 141 -5.32 -9.15 -14.16
C LYS A 141 -4.86 -10.44 -13.45
N ILE A 142 -3.57 -10.54 -13.11
CA ILE A 142 -3.01 -11.68 -12.39
C ILE A 142 -3.69 -11.94 -11.04
N LEU A 143 -4.15 -10.89 -10.34
CA LEU A 143 -4.88 -11.03 -9.07
C LEU A 143 -6.12 -11.91 -9.27
N LYS A 144 -6.94 -11.56 -10.26
CA LYS A 144 -8.13 -12.34 -10.61
C LYS A 144 -7.79 -13.75 -11.10
N THR A 145 -6.71 -13.91 -11.86
CA THR A 145 -6.25 -15.22 -12.34
C THR A 145 -5.87 -16.16 -11.18
N LEU A 146 -5.32 -15.60 -10.10
CA LEU A 146 -4.95 -16.34 -8.89
C LEU A 146 -6.10 -16.48 -7.88
N GLY A 147 -7.25 -15.86 -8.14
CA GLY A 147 -8.40 -15.88 -7.22
C GLY A 147 -8.29 -14.91 -6.04
N ILE A 148 -7.44 -13.90 -6.18
CA ILE A 148 -7.15 -12.81 -5.22
C ILE A 148 -8.03 -11.58 -5.54
#